data_AF-A0A960EVB5-F1
#
_entry.id   AF-A0A960EVB5-F1
#
_cell.length_a   1.000
_cell.length_b   1.000
_cell.length_c   1.000
_cell.angle_alpha   90.00
_cell.angle_beta   90.00
_cell.angle_gamma   90.00
#
_symmetry.space_group_name_H-M   'P 1'
#
loop_
_entity.id
_entity.type
_entity.pdbx_description
1 polymer ?
#
loop_
_entity_poly.entity_id
_entity_poly.type
_entity_poly.pdbx_seq_one_letter_code
_entity_poly.pdbx_strand_id
1 'polypeptide(L)'
;MTVTADEEIPFDEEDVRPATVALTDLTERGTGWINLIPEVIDGYEPPPRNLFAWLFSNRGEPIPLITWTPAARPGGRATVGIAHGSGPRAVPRLAEVGLPLPAGWFKATDHARRGIVLTVPADTDRAEALRWLLDAAHVLCPVPLTGNWLARTYSR
;
A
#
# COMPACT_ATOMS: atom_id res chain seq x y z
N MET A 1 -6.01 -14.79 -15.94
CA MET A 1 -4.66 -15.23 -15.57
C MET A 1 -4.48 -14.93 -14.10
N THR A 2 -4.31 -15.95 -13.27
CA THR A 2 -3.94 -15.76 -11.87
C THR A 2 -2.45 -15.43 -11.86
N VAL A 3 -2.09 -14.22 -11.43
CA VAL A 3 -0.68 -13.87 -11.23
C VAL A 3 -0.28 -14.48 -9.88
N THR A 4 0.65 -15.43 -9.91
CA THR A 4 1.21 -16.05 -8.70
C THR A 4 2.32 -15.15 -8.16
N ALA A 5 2.42 -15.02 -6.83
CA ALA A 5 3.55 -14.33 -6.22
C ALA A 5 4.84 -15.14 -6.41
N ASP A 6 5.95 -14.45 -6.67
CA ASP A 6 7.26 -15.08 -6.74
C ASP A 6 7.79 -15.40 -5.34
N GLU A 7 7.52 -14.50 -4.39
CA GLU A 7 7.93 -14.63 -3.00
C GLU A 7 6.85 -14.08 -2.05
N GLU A 8 6.74 -14.70 -0.88
CA GLU A 8 5.90 -14.28 0.23
C GLU A 8 6.77 -14.08 1.47
N ILE A 9 6.84 -12.85 1.96
CA ILE A 9 7.76 -12.44 3.02
C ILE A 9 6.93 -11.87 4.17
N PRO A 10 6.71 -12.62 5.26
CA PRO A 10 6.08 -12.08 6.46
C PRO A 10 7.04 -11.11 7.16
N PHE A 11 6.50 -10.02 7.69
CA PHE A 11 7.26 -9.06 8.51
C PHE A 11 6.35 -8.35 9.51
N ASP A 12 6.96 -7.87 10.59
CA ASP A 12 6.33 -6.99 11.59
C ASP A 12 6.69 -5.54 11.25
N GLU A 13 5.77 -4.59 11.43
CA GLU A 13 5.99 -3.19 11.05
C GLU A 13 7.03 -2.45 11.92
N GLU A 14 7.36 -2.97 13.11
CA GLU A 14 8.50 -2.49 13.90
C GLU A 14 9.84 -2.88 13.23
N ASP A 15 9.84 -3.96 12.44
CA ASP A 15 10.97 -4.41 11.63
C ASP A 15 10.65 -4.48 10.13
N VAL A 16 10.62 -3.29 9.51
CA VAL A 16 10.44 -3.13 8.06
C VAL A 16 11.57 -3.69 7.19
N ARG A 17 12.68 -4.18 7.76
CA ARG A 17 13.86 -4.60 6.99
C ARG A 17 13.54 -5.64 5.91
N PRO A 18 12.80 -6.75 6.17
CA PRO A 18 12.52 -7.76 5.17
C PRO A 18 11.83 -7.19 3.92
N ALA A 19 10.82 -6.33 4.12
CA ALA A 19 10.10 -5.69 3.02
C ALA A 19 10.98 -4.67 2.26
N THR A 20 11.83 -3.91 2.97
CA THR A 20 12.74 -2.94 2.31
C THR A 20 13.83 -3.62 1.48
N VAL A 21 14.31 -4.80 1.88
CA VAL A 21 15.24 -5.61 1.08
C VAL A 21 14.56 -6.03 -0.22
N ALA A 22 13.38 -6.64 -0.14
CA ALA A 22 12.62 -7.04 -1.32
C ALA A 22 12.29 -5.88 -2.27
N LEU A 23 11.98 -4.71 -1.70
CA LEU A 23 11.73 -3.49 -2.46
C LEU A 23 12.99 -2.94 -3.14
N THR A 24 14.13 -3.02 -2.48
CA THR A 24 15.43 -2.62 -3.05
C THR A 24 15.78 -3.51 -4.23
N ASP A 25 15.65 -4.82 -4.07
CA ASP A 25 15.89 -5.81 -5.11
C ASP A 25 14.99 -5.58 -6.34
N LEU A 26 13.69 -5.30 -6.12
CA LEU A 26 12.76 -4.93 -7.20
C LEU A 26 13.17 -3.63 -7.90
N THR A 27 13.63 -2.65 -7.14
CA THR A 27 14.07 -1.35 -7.68
C THR A 27 15.31 -1.50 -8.54
N GLU A 28 16.28 -2.32 -8.12
CA GLU A 28 17.49 -2.62 -8.89
C GLU A 28 17.17 -3.36 -10.19
N ARG A 29 16.19 -4.26 -10.17
CA ARG A 29 15.69 -4.93 -11.38
C ARG A 29 14.90 -4.01 -12.31
N GLY A 30 14.31 -2.92 -11.78
CA GLY A 30 13.51 -1.95 -12.54
C GLY A 30 12.20 -2.51 -13.12
N THR A 31 11.75 -3.67 -12.65
CA THR A 31 10.55 -4.37 -13.14
C THR A 31 9.84 -5.09 -11.99
N GLY A 32 8.58 -5.45 -12.20
CA GLY A 32 7.75 -6.11 -11.20
C GLY A 32 7.04 -5.14 -10.25
N TRP A 33 6.46 -5.66 -9.19
CA TRP A 33 5.85 -4.90 -8.10
C TRP A 33 5.82 -5.73 -6.81
N ILE A 34 5.55 -5.05 -5.69
CA ILE A 34 5.32 -5.67 -4.39
C ILE A 34 3.95 -5.22 -3.85
N ASN A 35 3.20 -6.16 -3.32
CA ASN A 35 2.00 -5.91 -2.52
C ASN A 35 2.33 -6.07 -1.04
N LEU A 36 1.85 -5.16 -0.19
CA LEU A 36 1.93 -5.29 1.26
C LEU A 36 0.51 -5.44 1.78
N ILE A 37 0.25 -6.59 2.40
CA ILE A 37 -1.06 -7.03 2.83
C ILE A 37 -1.04 -7.05 4.36
N PRO A 38 -1.88 -6.27 5.04
CA PRO A 38 -1.91 -6.28 6.49
C PRO A 38 -2.65 -7.51 7.01
N GLU A 39 -2.23 -7.97 8.18
CA GLU A 39 -3.03 -8.85 9.01
C GLU A 39 -4.02 -8.03 9.86
N VAL A 40 -5.26 -8.50 9.91
CA VAL A 40 -6.35 -7.89 10.69
C VAL A 40 -6.40 -8.58 12.05
N ILE A 41 -6.71 -7.84 13.12
CA ILE A 41 -6.91 -8.46 14.43
C ILE A 41 -8.09 -9.43 14.38
N ASP A 42 -7.88 -10.64 14.88
CA ASP A 42 -8.89 -11.69 14.97
C ASP A 42 -10.24 -11.17 15.48
N GLY A 43 -11.31 -11.45 14.74
CA GLY A 43 -12.68 -11.06 15.08
C GLY A 43 -13.08 -9.67 14.57
N TYR A 44 -12.17 -8.94 13.92
CA TYR A 44 -12.46 -7.67 13.24
C TYR A 44 -12.51 -7.81 11.71
N GLU A 45 -12.52 -9.02 11.17
CA GLU A 45 -12.55 -9.25 9.73
C GLU A 45 -13.84 -8.65 9.14
N PRO A 46 -13.73 -7.84 8.06
CA PRO A 46 -14.91 -7.36 7.36
C PRO A 46 -15.71 -8.54 6.83
N PRO A 47 -17.06 -8.47 6.87
CA PRO A 47 -17.89 -9.54 6.35
C PRO A 47 -17.56 -9.78 4.86
N PRO A 48 -17.51 -11.04 4.41
CA PRO A 48 -17.20 -11.35 3.02
C PRO A 48 -18.22 -10.67 2.11
N ARG A 49 -17.74 -9.93 1.12
CA ARG A 49 -18.61 -9.21 0.18
C ARG A 49 -19.16 -10.19 -0.85
N ASN A 50 -20.48 -10.30 -0.94
CA ASN A 50 -21.11 -10.99 -2.07
C ASN A 50 -20.98 -10.14 -3.35
N LEU A 51 -20.98 -10.81 -4.52
CA LEU A 51 -20.76 -10.19 -5.84
C LEU A 51 -21.72 -9.02 -6.13
N PHE A 52 -22.98 -9.14 -5.70
CA PHE A 52 -23.98 -8.07 -5.86
C PHE A 52 -23.64 -6.84 -5.00
N ALA A 53 -23.23 -7.01 -3.75
CA ALA A 53 -22.77 -5.90 -2.89
C ALA A 53 -21.42 -5.32 -3.33
N TRP A 54 -20.66 -5.99 -4.20
CA TRP A 54 -19.47 -5.40 -4.83
C TRP A 54 -19.84 -4.50 -6.02
N LEU A 55 -20.78 -4.93 -6.87
CA LEU A 55 -21.23 -4.19 -8.06
C LEU A 55 -22.04 -2.92 -7.71
N PHE A 56 -22.90 -2.97 -6.71
CA PHE A 56 -23.81 -1.86 -6.34
C PHE A 56 -23.29 -0.97 -5.20
N SER A 57 -22.09 -1.22 -4.69
CA SER A 57 -21.53 -0.46 -3.57
C SER A 57 -20.49 0.54 -4.04
N ASN A 58 -20.64 1.76 -3.54
CA ASN A 58 -19.66 2.82 -3.72
C ASN A 58 -18.46 2.71 -2.75
N ARG A 59 -18.39 1.66 -1.92
CA ARG A 59 -17.31 1.42 -0.95
C ARG A 59 -16.16 0.63 -1.58
N GLY A 60 -14.94 1.15 -1.44
CA GLY A 60 -13.69 0.50 -1.87
C GLY A 60 -13.31 -0.71 -1.02
N GLU A 61 -12.06 -1.15 -1.10
CA GLU A 61 -11.56 -2.30 -0.34
C GLU A 61 -11.60 -1.99 1.17
N PRO A 62 -12.28 -2.81 2.00
CA PRO A 62 -12.35 -2.55 3.43
C PRO A 62 -10.99 -2.68 4.11
N ILE A 63 -10.13 -3.61 3.67
CA ILE A 63 -8.76 -3.74 4.19
C ILE A 63 -7.80 -3.10 3.18
N PRO A 64 -6.94 -2.16 3.59
CA PRO A 64 -6.07 -1.50 2.65
C PRO A 64 -5.05 -2.46 2.03
N LEU A 65 -4.76 -2.27 0.75
CA LEU A 65 -3.70 -2.97 0.03
C LEU A 65 -2.71 -1.94 -0.49
N ILE A 66 -1.46 -2.05 -0.08
CA ILE A 66 -0.39 -1.21 -0.62
C ILE A 66 0.24 -1.95 -1.81
N THR A 67 0.41 -1.24 -2.93
CA THR A 67 1.15 -1.76 -4.09
C THR A 67 2.25 -0.77 -4.44
N TRP A 68 3.50 -1.25 -4.48
CA TRP A 68 4.64 -0.45 -4.92
C TRP A 68 5.19 -1.01 -6.23
N THR A 69 5.29 -0.14 -7.23
CA THR A 69 5.94 -0.43 -8.51
C THR A 69 7.17 0.47 -8.65
N PRO A 70 8.39 -0.10 -8.78
CA PRO A 70 9.60 0.68 -8.97
C PRO A 70 9.56 1.49 -10.27
N ALA A 71 10.39 2.51 -10.35
CA ALA A 71 10.55 3.26 -11.59
C ALA A 71 11.11 2.36 -12.69
N ALA A 72 10.59 2.48 -13.91
CA ALA A 72 11.09 1.71 -15.06
C ALA A 72 12.50 2.11 -15.52
N ARG A 73 13.05 3.22 -15.00
CA ARG A 73 14.39 3.74 -15.33
C ARG A 73 15.07 4.31 -14.08
N PRO A 74 16.41 4.23 -13.98
CA PRO A 74 17.17 4.86 -12.90
C PRO A 74 16.87 6.36 -12.77
N GLY A 75 16.74 6.84 -11.53
CA GLY A 75 16.39 8.23 -11.22
C GLY A 75 14.92 8.59 -11.49
N GLY A 76 14.10 7.67 -12.00
CA GLY A 76 12.67 7.86 -12.15
C GLY A 76 11.93 7.76 -10.81
N ARG A 77 10.64 8.09 -10.83
CA ARG A 77 9.78 8.04 -9.64
C ARG A 77 9.05 6.70 -9.57
N ALA A 78 9.05 6.07 -8.41
CA ALA A 78 8.22 4.90 -8.18
C ALA A 78 6.74 5.32 -8.13
N THR A 79 5.84 4.39 -8.46
CA THR A 79 4.40 4.57 -8.28
C THR A 79 3.95 3.70 -7.12
N VAL A 80 3.22 4.29 -6.19
CA VAL A 80 2.68 3.59 -5.02
C VAL A 80 1.19 3.82 -4.92
N GLY A 81 0.42 2.73 -4.80
CA GLY A 81 -1.00 2.78 -4.54
C GLY A 81 -1.31 2.32 -3.13
N ILE A 82 -2.31 2.94 -2.50
CA ILE A 82 -3.00 2.37 -1.34
C ILE A 82 -4.46 2.23 -1.74
N ALA A 83 -4.90 1.01 -2.08
CA ALA A 83 -6.31 0.72 -2.28
C ALA A 83 -7.01 0.77 -0.92
N HIS A 84 -8.11 1.50 -0.80
CA HIS A 84 -8.88 1.60 0.44
C HIS A 84 -10.35 1.96 0.16
N GLY A 85 -11.20 1.73 1.15
CA GLY A 85 -12.63 2.03 1.14
C GLY A 85 -13.04 3.19 2.04
N SER A 86 -12.09 3.94 2.60
CA SER A 86 -12.32 5.00 3.61
C SER A 86 -13.06 6.26 3.12
N GLY A 87 -13.43 6.33 1.84
CA GLY A 87 -14.14 7.47 1.25
C GLY A 87 -13.22 8.49 0.56
N PRO A 88 -13.77 9.61 0.10
CA PRO A 88 -13.01 10.64 -0.63
C PRO A 88 -12.03 11.38 0.29
N ARG A 89 -11.09 12.11 -0.31
CA ARG A 89 -10.14 13.01 0.38
C ARG A 89 -9.23 12.28 1.36
N ALA A 90 -8.73 11.12 0.97
CA ALA A 90 -7.81 10.37 1.81
C ALA A 90 -6.54 11.18 2.13
N VAL A 91 -5.93 11.84 1.14
CA VAL A 91 -4.70 12.63 1.38
C VAL A 91 -4.92 13.77 2.37
N PRO A 92 -5.96 14.64 2.22
CA PRO A 92 -6.29 15.62 3.25
C PRO A 92 -6.52 15.02 4.65
N ARG A 93 -7.24 13.89 4.73
CA ARG A 93 -7.52 13.22 6.01
C ARG A 93 -6.25 12.70 6.68
N LEU A 94 -5.31 12.14 5.92
CA LEU A 94 -4.00 11.74 6.45
C LEU A 94 -3.27 12.96 7.05
N ALA A 95 -3.27 14.10 6.35
CA ALA A 95 -2.65 15.32 6.86
C ALA A 95 -3.32 15.85 8.14
N GLU A 96 -4.65 15.78 8.25
CA GLU A 96 -5.40 16.21 9.43
C GLU A 96 -5.04 15.41 10.69
N VAL A 97 -4.62 14.15 10.55
CA VAL A 97 -4.18 13.31 11.67
C VAL A 97 -2.65 13.32 11.89
N GLY A 98 -1.95 14.27 11.26
CA GLY A 98 -0.50 14.43 11.43
C GLY A 98 0.37 13.56 10.51
N LEU A 99 -0.23 12.96 9.47
CA LEU A 99 0.47 12.18 8.45
C LEU A 99 0.40 12.86 7.06
N PRO A 100 0.95 14.07 6.89
CA PRO A 100 0.93 14.74 5.59
C PRO A 100 1.76 13.96 4.56
N LEU A 101 1.55 14.24 3.26
CA LEU A 101 2.40 13.69 2.21
C LEU A 101 3.87 14.10 2.45
N PRO A 102 4.83 13.16 2.38
CA PRO A 102 6.24 13.48 2.54
C PRO A 102 6.73 14.46 1.47
N ALA A 103 7.77 15.21 1.79
CA ALA A 103 8.33 16.20 0.89
C ALA A 103 8.74 15.57 -0.46
N GLY A 104 8.40 16.25 -1.55
CA GLY A 104 8.71 15.79 -2.89
C GLY A 104 7.83 14.67 -3.42
N TRP A 105 6.90 14.10 -2.63
CA TRP A 105 5.90 13.14 -3.11
C TRP A 105 4.78 13.86 -3.85
N PHE A 106 4.21 13.21 -4.88
CA PHE A 106 3.07 13.77 -5.61
C PHE A 106 1.89 12.81 -5.62
N LYS A 107 0.70 13.35 -5.38
CA LYS A 107 -0.57 12.65 -5.55
C LYS A 107 -0.98 12.64 -7.01
N ALA A 108 -0.95 11.47 -7.63
CA ALA A 108 -1.48 11.25 -8.98
C ALA A 108 -3.01 11.05 -8.98
N THR A 109 -3.55 10.33 -7.99
CA THR A 109 -5.00 10.08 -7.85
C THR A 109 -5.38 9.98 -6.37
N ASP A 110 -6.58 10.42 -6.01
CA ASP A 110 -7.20 10.19 -4.69
C ASP A 110 -8.70 9.95 -4.93
N HIS A 111 -9.04 8.68 -5.09
CA HIS A 111 -10.36 8.24 -5.52
C HIS A 111 -11.03 7.45 -4.40
N ALA A 112 -12.21 7.90 -3.98
CA ALA A 112 -12.94 7.37 -2.83
C ALA A 112 -13.09 5.83 -2.78
N ARG A 113 -13.19 5.19 -3.96
CA ARG A 113 -13.38 3.73 -4.11
C ARG A 113 -12.12 2.95 -4.51
N ARG A 114 -11.17 3.60 -5.17
CA ARG A 114 -10.02 2.93 -5.80
C ARG A 114 -8.74 3.15 -5.01
N GLY A 115 -8.78 4.07 -4.05
CA GLY A 115 -7.64 4.44 -3.24
C GLY A 115 -6.89 5.66 -3.75
N ILE A 116 -5.71 5.85 -3.17
CA ILE A 116 -4.76 6.89 -3.56
C ILE A 116 -3.65 6.28 -4.41
N VAL A 117 -3.12 7.07 -5.35
CA VAL A 117 -1.91 6.77 -6.10
C VAL A 117 -0.95 7.94 -5.94
N LEU A 118 0.26 7.63 -5.50
CA LEU A 118 1.32 8.56 -5.20
C LEU A 118 2.54 8.23 -6.08
N THR A 119 3.40 9.22 -6.29
CA THR A 119 4.73 9.00 -6.87
C THR A 119 5.80 9.36 -5.86
N VAL A 120 6.80 8.49 -5.73
CA VAL A 120 7.86 8.58 -4.73
C VAL A 120 9.19 8.92 -5.43
N PRO A 121 9.90 9.99 -5.01
CA PRO A 121 11.25 10.31 -5.50
C PRO A 121 12.23 9.15 -5.35
N ALA A 122 13.16 9.00 -6.30
CA ALA A 122 14.15 7.90 -6.33
C ALA A 122 15.09 7.89 -5.12
N ASP A 123 15.35 9.06 -4.55
CA ASP A 123 16.25 9.32 -3.42
C ASP A 123 15.55 9.20 -2.05
N THR A 124 14.26 8.86 -2.03
CA THR A 124 13.54 8.62 -0.77
C THR A 124 14.11 7.40 -0.07
N ASP A 125 14.36 7.49 1.23
CA ASP A 125 14.70 6.33 2.04
C ASP A 125 13.55 5.31 2.02
N ARG A 126 13.89 4.04 1.75
CA ARG A 126 12.88 3.00 1.54
C ARG A 126 12.17 2.65 2.84
N ALA A 127 12.88 2.66 3.96
CA ALA A 127 12.29 2.33 5.26
C ALA A 127 11.36 3.45 5.73
N GLU A 128 11.74 4.72 5.54
CA GLU A 128 10.86 5.86 5.81
C GLU A 128 9.62 5.86 4.91
N ALA A 129 9.80 5.63 3.60
CA ALA A 129 8.70 5.53 2.66
C ALA A 129 7.74 4.39 3.05
N LEU A 130 8.28 3.24 3.44
CA LEU A 130 7.48 2.10 3.85
C LEU A 130 6.69 2.41 5.12
N ARG A 131 7.32 2.92 6.17
CA ARG A 131 6.66 3.30 7.43
C ARG A 131 5.48 4.25 7.20
N TRP A 132 5.69 5.29 6.38
CA TRP A 132 4.60 6.22 6.05
C TRP A 132 3.41 5.51 5.38
N LEU A 133 3.67 4.53 4.50
CA LEU A 133 2.62 3.78 3.83
C LEU A 133 1.86 2.85 4.79
N LEU A 134 2.57 2.20 5.72
CA LEU A 134 1.97 1.36 6.75
C LEU A 134 1.10 2.20 7.70
N ASP A 135 1.61 3.35 8.17
CA ASP A 135 0.86 4.31 8.99
C ASP A 135 -0.39 4.82 8.24
N ALA A 136 -0.24 5.15 6.96
CA ALA A 136 -1.35 5.60 6.13
C ALA A 136 -2.41 4.51 5.98
N ALA A 137 -2.00 3.25 5.84
CA ALA A 137 -2.91 2.13 5.77
C ALA A 137 -3.67 1.93 7.10
N HIS A 138 -3.02 2.03 8.25
CA HIS A 138 -3.71 2.04 9.56
C HIS A 138 -4.78 3.13 9.64
N VAL A 139 -4.46 4.37 9.25
CA VAL A 139 -5.42 5.49 9.28
C VAL A 139 -6.60 5.28 8.33
N LEU A 140 -6.36 4.65 7.18
CA LEU A 140 -7.38 4.42 6.15
C LEU A 140 -8.14 3.11 6.36
N CYS A 141 -7.71 2.24 7.27
CA CYS A 141 -8.40 1.01 7.62
C CYS A 141 -9.57 1.31 8.58
N PRO A 142 -10.78 0.79 8.34
CA PRO A 142 -11.91 0.94 9.25
C PRO A 142 -11.86 -0.04 10.44
N VAL A 143 -10.92 -0.98 10.46
CA VAL A 143 -10.76 -2.03 11.48
C VAL A 143 -9.31 -2.10 11.94
N PRO A 144 -9.03 -2.53 13.19
CA PRO A 144 -7.67 -2.58 13.69
C PRO A 144 -6.83 -3.66 12.99
N LEU A 145 -5.58 -3.32 12.70
CA LEU A 145 -4.57 -4.22 12.15
C LEU A 145 -3.63 -4.69 13.27
N THR A 146 -3.01 -5.86 13.12
CA THR A 146 -2.12 -6.42 14.15
C THR A 146 -0.75 -5.76 14.19
N GLY A 147 -0.32 -5.16 13.07
CA GLY A 147 1.05 -4.71 12.85
C GLY A 147 1.92 -5.74 12.11
N ASN A 148 1.40 -6.96 11.89
CA ASN A 148 2.03 -7.92 10.99
C ASN A 148 1.54 -7.72 9.56
N TRP A 149 2.43 -8.01 8.62
CA TRP A 149 2.21 -7.81 7.20
C TRP A 149 2.80 -8.95 6.39
N LEU A 150 2.22 -9.17 5.21
CA LEU A 150 2.75 -10.05 4.18
C LEU A 150 3.16 -9.21 2.96
N ALA A 151 4.45 -9.23 2.65
CA ALA A 151 4.99 -8.73 1.39
C ALA A 151 4.91 -9.83 0.32
N ARG A 152 4.25 -9.54 -0.81
CA ARG A 152 4.19 -10.42 -1.98
C ARG A 152 4.87 -9.75 -3.17
N THR A 153 5.92 -10.35 -3.70
CA THR A 153 6.63 -9.84 -4.88
C THR A 153 6.13 -10.51 -6.15
N TYR A 154 6.21 -9.77 -7.25
CA TYR A 154 5.77 -10.23 -8.57
C TYR A 154 6.71 -9.69 -9.63
N SER A 155 7.15 -10.56 -10.53
CA SER A 155 7.90 -10.22 -11.72
C SER A 155 6.95 -9.97 -12.89
N ARG A 156 7.39 -9.15 -13.85
CA ARG A 156 6.62 -8.80 -15.04
C ARG A 156 6.98 -9.66 -16.23
#